data_AF-A0A518IGC5-F1
#
_entry.id   AF-A0A518IGC5-F1
#
_cell.length_a   1.000
_cell.length_b   1.000
_cell.length_c   1.000
_cell.angle_alpha   90.00
_cell.angle_beta   90.00
_cell.angle_gamma   90.00
#
_symmetry.space_group_name_H-M   'P 1'
#
loop_
_entity.id
_entity.type
_entity.pdbx_description
1 polymer ?
#
loop_
_entity_poly.entity_id
_entity_poly.type
_entity_poly.pdbx_seq_one_letter_code
_entity_poly.pdbx_strand_id
1 'polypeptide(L)'
;MNIQEFISTAITEIVAGVSEANKSIAEYHCTTGSHSFYGGQAALNQMTDNHGRLVTMIDFDIVLGDNESSSQTGGIGVCLGAVNIGAKGESKGETSAHSRMKFSVPVVLPGGYGIKRNE
;
A
#
# COMPACT_ATOMS: atom_id res chain seq x y z
N MET A 1 -8.49 -10.04 -18.61
CA MET A 1 -7.12 -9.57 -18.31
C MET A 1 -6.21 -10.78 -18.17
N ASN A 2 -5.06 -10.81 -18.85
CA ASN A 2 -4.04 -11.84 -18.60
C ASN A 2 -3.12 -11.45 -17.41
N ILE A 3 -2.24 -12.35 -16.98
CA ILE A 3 -1.35 -12.10 -15.82
C ILE A 3 -0.42 -10.89 -16.03
N GLN A 4 0.05 -10.66 -17.25
CA GLN A 4 0.95 -9.55 -17.57
C GLN A 4 0.23 -8.21 -17.48
N GLU A 5 -0.99 -8.14 -18.04
CA GLU A 5 -1.87 -6.97 -17.95
C GLU A 5 -2.25 -6.67 -16.48
N PHE A 6 -2.51 -7.71 -15.69
CA PHE A 6 -2.79 -7.58 -14.26
C PHE A 6 -1.62 -6.96 -13.50
N ILE A 7 -0.42 -7.53 -13.63
CA ILE A 7 0.78 -7.02 -12.97
C ILE A 7 1.05 -5.57 -13.37
N SER A 8 0.94 -5.26 -14.66
CA SER A 8 1.14 -3.90 -15.18
C SER A 8 0.15 -2.90 -14.59
N THR A 9 -1.13 -3.27 -14.57
CA THR A 9 -2.21 -2.40 -14.04
C THR A 9 -2.01 -2.18 -12.54
N ALA A 10 -1.81 -3.26 -11.78
CA ALA A 10 -1.70 -3.18 -10.34
C ALA A 10 -0.45 -2.39 -9.88
N ILE A 11 0.71 -2.59 -10.51
CA ILE A 11 1.90 -1.78 -10.19
C ILE A 11 1.65 -0.30 -10.52
N THR A 12 0.99 0.01 -11.63
CA THR A 12 0.68 1.39 -12.03
C THR A 12 -0.24 2.07 -11.02
N GLU A 13 -1.29 1.37 -10.57
CA GLU A 13 -2.22 1.86 -9.55
C GLU A 13 -1.52 2.09 -8.20
N ILE A 14 -0.63 1.19 -7.77
CA ILE A 14 0.17 1.37 -6.55
C ILE A 14 1.07 2.60 -6.66
N VAL A 15 1.79 2.76 -7.78
CA VAL A 15 2.68 3.91 -7.99
C VAL A 15 1.89 5.21 -7.99
N ALA A 16 0.73 5.25 -8.66
CA ALA A 16 -0.15 6.41 -8.66
C ALA A 16 -0.66 6.73 -7.25
N GLY A 17 -1.11 5.72 -6.50
CA GLY A 17 -1.59 5.87 -5.12
C GLY A 17 -0.51 6.36 -4.16
N VAL A 18 0.70 5.80 -4.22
CA VAL A 18 1.84 6.25 -3.41
C VAL A 18 2.25 7.68 -3.76
N SER A 19 2.26 8.03 -5.05
CA SER A 19 2.55 9.40 -5.52
C SER A 19 1.53 10.41 -4.99
N GLU A 20 0.24 10.07 -5.05
CA GLU A 20 -0.81 10.95 -4.54
C GLU A 20 -0.76 11.08 -3.01
N ALA A 21 -0.58 9.97 -2.30
CA ALA A 21 -0.39 9.98 -0.85
C ALA A 21 0.78 10.88 -0.44
N ASN A 22 1.91 10.81 -1.16
CA ASN A 22 3.06 11.68 -0.91
C ASN A 22 2.74 13.18 -0.97
N LYS A 23 1.89 13.60 -1.92
CA LYS A 23 1.46 15.00 -2.02
C LYS A 23 0.59 15.38 -0.84
N SER A 24 -0.36 14.53 -0.46
CA SER A 24 -1.30 14.80 0.63
C SER A 24 -0.62 14.85 2.00
N ILE A 25 0.44 14.07 2.22
CA ILE A 25 1.10 13.99 3.53
C ILE A 25 2.25 14.99 3.71
N ALA A 26 2.62 15.73 2.66
CA ALA A 26 3.77 16.63 2.66
C ALA A 26 3.69 17.72 3.74
N GLU A 27 2.48 18.24 4.03
CA GLU A 27 2.24 19.25 5.06
C GLU A 27 2.57 18.75 6.49
N TYR A 28 2.55 17.44 6.71
CA TYR A 28 2.88 16.81 8.01
C TYR A 28 4.35 16.43 8.13
N HIS A 29 5.21 16.91 7.21
CA HIS A 29 6.63 16.52 7.11
C HIS A 29 6.84 15.00 6.96
N CYS A 30 5.84 14.30 6.43
CA CYS A 30 5.87 12.88 6.16
C CYS A 30 6.32 12.60 4.73
N THR A 31 6.79 11.37 4.50
CA THR A 31 7.18 10.90 3.16
C THR A 31 6.87 9.42 3.04
N THR A 32 6.52 8.96 1.85
CA THR A 32 6.23 7.56 1.53
C THR A 32 6.89 7.17 0.21
N GLY A 33 6.98 5.88 -0.10
CA GLY A 33 7.58 5.37 -1.32
C GLY A 33 9.10 5.21 -1.23
N SER A 34 9.82 5.29 -2.34
CA SER A 34 11.24 4.89 -2.36
C SER A 34 12.11 5.73 -1.43
N HIS A 35 12.66 5.10 -0.39
CA HIS A 35 13.63 5.68 0.53
C HIS A 35 14.98 5.00 0.38
N SER A 36 16.07 5.78 0.38
CA SER A 36 17.40 5.24 0.63
C SER A 36 17.46 4.79 2.08
N PHE A 37 17.43 3.48 2.31
CA PHE A 37 17.52 2.91 3.64
C PHE A 37 18.98 2.87 4.10
N TYR A 38 19.26 3.49 5.24
CA TYR A 38 20.54 3.34 5.92
C TYR A 38 20.34 2.49 7.16
N GLY A 39 20.92 1.29 7.16
CA GLY A 39 21.01 0.43 8.35
C GLY A 39 22.12 0.96 9.24
N GLY A 40 21.75 1.77 10.24
CA GLY A 40 22.68 2.69 10.87
C GLY A 40 22.84 2.59 12.39
N GLN A 41 22.35 1.54 13.06
CA GLN A 41 22.82 1.16 14.40
C GLN A 41 22.59 -0.33 14.58
N ALA A 42 23.68 -1.11 14.62
CA ALA A 42 23.67 -2.56 14.83
C ALA A 42 22.98 -3.01 16.14
N ALA A 43 22.63 -2.06 17.02
CA ALA A 43 21.99 -2.32 18.31
C ALA A 43 20.45 -2.33 18.28
N LEU A 44 19.76 -1.75 17.27
CA LEU A 44 18.29 -1.57 17.30
C LEU A 44 17.54 -2.00 16.04
N ASN A 45 18.24 -2.44 14.98
CA ASN A 45 17.65 -2.89 13.71
C ASN A 45 16.60 -1.92 13.10
N GLN A 46 16.80 -0.61 13.32
CA GLN A 46 15.92 0.44 12.82
C GLN A 46 16.35 0.87 11.41
N MET A 47 15.38 1.01 10.52
CA MET A 47 15.57 1.60 9.20
C MET A 47 15.40 3.11 9.29
N THR A 48 16.37 3.86 8.76
CA THR A 48 16.24 5.32 8.63
C THR A 48 16.39 5.77 7.19
N ASP A 49 15.77 6.90 6.86
CA ASP A 49 15.99 7.59 5.59
C ASP A 49 17.37 8.30 5.56
N ASN A 50 17.66 9.00 4.47
CA ASN A 50 18.89 9.77 4.29
C ASN A 50 19.04 10.97 5.25
N HIS A 51 17.99 11.32 6.00
CA HIS A 51 17.99 12.37 7.01
C HIS A 51 18.03 11.80 8.44
N GLY A 52 18.17 10.48 8.59
CA GLY A 52 18.17 9.82 9.89
C GLY A 52 16.77 9.73 10.52
N ARG A 53 15.68 9.89 9.75
CA ARG A 53 14.31 9.73 10.24
C ARG A 53 13.90 8.27 10.20
N LEU A 54 13.16 7.81 11.20
CA LEU A 54 12.67 6.44 11.26
C LEU A 54 11.73 6.13 10.10
N VAL A 55 11.96 5.03 9.41
CA VAL A 55 11.10 4.51 8.34
C VAL A 55 10.29 3.34 8.90
N THR A 56 8.98 3.42 8.74
CA THR A 56 8.03 2.38 9.11
C THR A 56 7.54 1.67 7.86
N MET A 57 7.55 0.34 7.84
CA MET A 57 6.94 -0.43 6.76
C MET A 57 5.45 -0.59 7.06
N ILE A 58 4.59 -0.10 6.17
CA ILE A 58 3.14 -0.35 6.23
C ILE A 58 2.82 -1.50 5.28
N ASP A 59 2.31 -2.60 5.83
CA ASP A 59 1.96 -3.79 5.07
C ASP A 59 0.52 -3.72 4.56
N PHE A 60 0.34 -3.93 3.27
CA PHE A 60 -0.95 -4.04 2.60
C PHE A 60 -1.19 -5.48 2.16
N ASP A 61 -2.34 -6.03 2.54
CA ASP A 61 -2.83 -7.34 2.12
C ASP A 61 -4.21 -7.15 1.52
N ILE A 62 -4.27 -7.13 0.19
CA ILE A 62 -5.45 -6.70 -0.57
C ILE A 62 -5.98 -7.89 -1.38
N VAL A 63 -7.30 -8.06 -1.35
CA VAL A 63 -8.02 -8.96 -2.25
C VAL A 63 -8.67 -8.11 -3.33
N LEU A 64 -8.31 -8.39 -4.58
CA LEU A 64 -8.84 -7.74 -5.77
C LEU A 64 -9.93 -8.64 -6.34
N GLY A 65 -11.12 -8.09 -6.56
CA GLY A 65 -12.25 -8.78 -7.15
C GLY A 65 -12.59 -8.17 -8.51
N ASP A 66 -13.04 -9.02 -9.44
CA ASP A 66 -13.68 -8.55 -10.66
C ASP A 66 -15.08 -8.01 -10.30
N ASN A 67 -15.25 -6.69 -10.30
CA ASN A 67 -16.57 -6.07 -10.16
C ASN A 67 -17.32 -6.16 -11.49
N GLU A 68 -18.07 -7.24 -11.73
CA GLU A 68 -18.94 -7.35 -12.92
C GLU A 68 -20.16 -6.38 -12.86
N SER A 69 -20.41 -5.70 -11.74
CA SER A 69 -21.70 -5.04 -11.47
C SER A 69 -21.75 -3.51 -11.54
N SER A 70 -20.83 -2.82 -12.21
CA SER A 70 -21.13 -1.43 -12.57
C SER A 70 -20.39 -0.98 -13.82
N SER A 71 -21.12 -0.27 -14.66
CA SER A 71 -20.74 0.45 -15.86
C SER A 71 -19.65 1.51 -15.61
N GLN A 72 -18.50 1.10 -15.08
CA GLN A 72 -17.28 1.89 -15.00
C GLN A 72 -16.26 1.26 -15.94
N THR A 73 -16.00 2.00 -17.01
CA THR A 73 -15.03 1.72 -18.05
C THR A 73 -13.63 1.57 -17.44
N GLY A 74 -13.18 0.33 -17.24
CA GLY A 74 -11.76 -0.05 -17.09
C GLY A 74 -11.02 0.42 -15.83
N GLY A 75 -10.90 -0.47 -14.84
CA GLY A 75 -9.99 -0.33 -13.68
C GLY A 75 -10.09 -1.54 -12.76
N ILE A 76 -9.07 -1.82 -11.94
CA ILE A 76 -9.17 -2.86 -10.91
C ILE A 76 -10.00 -2.28 -9.75
N GLY A 77 -11.13 -2.93 -9.44
CA GLY A 77 -11.95 -2.57 -8.29
C GLY A 77 -11.32 -3.06 -6.99
N VAL A 78 -11.09 -2.17 -6.02
CA VAL A 78 -10.79 -2.59 -4.65
C VAL A 78 -12.08 -3.01 -3.98
N CYS A 79 -12.31 -4.32 -3.85
CA CYS A 79 -13.35 -4.83 -2.97
C CYS A 79 -12.91 -4.61 -1.51
N LEU A 80 -13.18 -3.42 -0.98
CA LEU A 80 -13.25 -3.22 0.47
C LEU A 80 -14.47 -4.00 0.95
N GLY A 81 -14.32 -5.31 1.13
CA GLY A 81 -15.40 -6.16 1.59
C GLY A 81 -15.96 -5.57 2.88
N ALA A 82 -17.18 -5.06 2.82
CA ALA A 82 -17.96 -4.86 4.04
C ALA A 82 -18.02 -6.25 4.67
N VAL A 83 -17.31 -6.41 5.78
CA VAL A 83 -17.47 -7.55 6.68
C VAL A 83 -18.88 -7.42 7.27
N ASN A 84 -19.89 -7.78 6.46
CA ASN A 84 -21.27 -7.92 6.88
C ASN A 84 -21.38 -9.24 7.66
N ILE A 85 -20.89 -9.22 8.90
CA ILE A 85 -21.24 -10.19 9.91
C ILE A 85 -22.76 -10.06 10.10
N GLY A 86 -23.54 -10.92 9.45
CA GLY A 86 -24.94 -11.17 9.83
C GLY A 86 -26.04 -10.86 8.83
N ALA A 87 -25.87 -11.07 7.52
CA ALA A 87 -27.01 -11.13 6.60
C ALA A 87 -26.99 -12.43 5.78
N LYS A 88 -27.91 -13.34 6.10
CA LYS A 88 -28.34 -14.42 5.20
C LYS A 88 -28.83 -13.81 3.90
N GLY A 89 -28.20 -14.13 2.77
CA GLY A 89 -28.70 -13.71 1.45
C GLY A 89 -27.89 -14.33 0.32
N GLU A 90 -28.41 -15.42 -0.23
CA GLU A 90 -28.12 -16.03 -1.54
C GLU A 90 -26.66 -16.20 -1.98
N SER A 91 -26.20 -17.46 -1.97
CA SER A 91 -25.08 -17.89 -2.79
C SER A 91 -25.47 -17.85 -4.28
N LYS A 92 -25.32 -16.70 -4.92
CA LYS A 92 -24.95 -16.73 -6.34
C LYS A 92 -23.52 -17.24 -6.37
N GLY A 93 -23.33 -18.43 -6.94
CA GLY A 93 -22.03 -18.99 -7.25
C GLY A 93 -21.33 -18.17 -8.33
N GLU A 94 -21.01 -16.92 -8.02
CA GLU A 94 -19.99 -16.19 -8.74
C GLU A 94 -18.67 -16.80 -8.27
N THR A 95 -18.06 -17.60 -9.14
CA THR A 95 -16.65 -17.97 -9.01
C THR A 95 -15.86 -16.69 -9.25
N SER A 96 -15.91 -15.77 -8.30
CA SER A 96 -15.17 -14.52 -8.35
C SER A 96 -13.69 -14.88 -8.33
N ALA A 97 -13.01 -14.64 -9.46
CA ALA A 97 -11.58 -14.83 -9.59
C ALA A 97 -10.87 -13.78 -8.73
N HIS A 98 -10.77 -14.07 -7.43
CA HIS A 98 -10.12 -13.17 -6.49
C HIS A 98 -8.60 -13.26 -6.63
N SER A 99 -7.98 -12.18 -7.09
CA SER A 99 -6.51 -12.05 -7.09
C SER A 99 -6.07 -11.42 -5.77
N ARG A 100 -5.10 -12.03 -5.08
CA ARG A 100 -4.57 -11.50 -3.83
C ARG A 100 -3.21 -10.84 -4.07
N MET A 101 -3.02 -9.68 -3.48
CA MET A 101 -1.77 -8.93 -3.56
C MET A 101 -1.29 -8.57 -2.16
N LYS A 102 0.00 -8.78 -1.91
CA LYS A 102 0.68 -8.31 -0.70
C LYS A 102 1.87 -7.46 -1.08
N PHE A 103 1.97 -6.28 -0.47
CA PHE A 103 3.11 -5.39 -0.66
C PHE A 103 3.27 -4.51 0.57
N SER A 104 4.45 -3.93 0.72
CA SER A 104 4.75 -3.02 1.83
C SER A 104 5.17 -1.67 1.28
N VAL A 105 4.69 -0.60 1.91
CA VAL A 105 5.09 0.76 1.57
C VAL A 105 5.88 1.34 2.74
N PRO A 106 7.15 1.74 2.53
CA PRO A 106 7.90 2.47 3.55
C PRO A 106 7.32 3.89 3.73
N VAL A 107 7.16 4.31 4.98
CA VAL A 107 6.58 5.60 5.38
C VAL A 107 7.38 6.21 6.53
N VAL A 108 7.73 7.48 6.41
CA VAL A 108 8.18 8.33 7.52
C VAL A 108 6.95 9.03 8.10
N LEU A 109 6.63 8.70 9.34
CA LEU A 109 5.49 9.25 10.10
C LEU A 109 5.88 10.55 10.83
N PRO A 110 4.90 11.37 11.25
CA PRO A 110 5.17 12.58 12.02
C PRO A 110 5.95 12.26 13.30
N GLY A 111 6.94 13.09 13.64
CA GLY A 111 7.75 12.90 14.84
C GLY A 111 8.74 11.73 14.76
N GLY A 112 8.92 11.11 13.59
CA GLY A 112 9.90 10.04 13.33
C GLY A 112 11.35 10.52 13.35
N TYR A 113 11.78 11.23 14.39
CA TYR A 113 13.19 11.57 14.59
C TYR A 113 13.95 10.30 14.98
N GLY A 114 14.85 9.84 14.12
CA GLY A 114 15.85 8.85 14.54
C GLY A 114 16.95 9.52 15.37
N ILE A 115 17.82 8.71 15.97
CA ILE A 115 18.95 9.21 16.76
C ILE A 115 19.84 10.06 15.84
N LYS A 116 20.05 11.33 16.19
CA LYS A 116 20.94 12.23 15.43
C LYS A 116 22.30 11.56 15.27
N ARG A 117 22.79 11.46 14.03
CA ARG A 117 24.19 11.14 13.77
C ARG A 117 25.01 12.32 14.26
N ASN A 118 25.75 12.13 15.35
CA ASN A 118 26.84 13.04 15.67
C ASN A 118 27.93 12.77 14.64
N GLU A 119 28.25 13.79 13.82
CA GLU A 119 29.41 13.79 12.95
C GLU A 119 30.71 13.89 13.76
#